data_AF-A0A936GRQ1-F1
#
_entry.id   AF-A0A936GRQ1-F1
#
_cell.length_a   1.000
_cell.length_b   1.000
_cell.length_c   1.000
_cell.angle_alpha   90.00
_cell.angle_beta   90.00
_cell.angle_gamma   90.00
#
_symmetry.space_group_name_H-M   'P 1'
#
loop_
_entity.id
_entity.type
_entity.pdbx_description
1 polymer ?
#
loop_
_entity_poly.entity_id
_entity_poly.type
_entity_poly.pdbx_seq_one_letter_code
_entity_poly.pdbx_strand_id
1 'polypeptide(L)'
;MLQNENANLEFCLHLLLKLGMAENDAAVAAWGSKYHYNVERPFNYIPTNINPDFRTILGNAVGTDNLTPPFPGYPSGHSTFGGIAISVLSEFFGENYTFTDRCHYGRNEFIGTPRTYTSMTQIGEENAYSRIPLGVHPRFDCTEGVRLGKQIGKNAVAYNLKK
;
A
#
# COMPACT_ATOMS: atom_id res chain seq x y z
N MET A 1 -14.39 3.01 -8.71
CA MET A 1 -14.40 4.48 -8.80
C MET A 1 -14.70 4.92 -10.23
N LEU A 2 -13.79 4.74 -11.20
CA LEU A 2 -14.02 5.12 -12.61
C LEU A 2 -15.36 4.64 -13.19
N GLN A 3 -15.71 3.37 -12.99
CA GLN A 3 -17.00 2.81 -13.43
C GLN A 3 -18.20 3.43 -12.69
N ASN A 4 -18.08 3.71 -11.39
CA ASN A 4 -19.16 4.31 -10.59
C ASN A 4 -19.47 5.74 -11.07
N GLU A 5 -18.43 6.48 -11.47
CA GLU A 5 -18.54 7.85 -11.96
C GLU A 5 -18.85 7.94 -13.46
N ASN A 6 -18.99 6.81 -14.17
CA ASN A 6 -19.08 6.76 -15.63
C ASN A 6 -18.00 7.63 -16.32
N ALA A 7 -16.77 7.58 -15.81
CA ALA A 7 -15.69 8.45 -16.22
C ALA A 7 -15.39 8.30 -17.72
N ASN A 8 -15.22 9.43 -18.41
CA ASN A 8 -14.88 9.44 -19.84
C ASN A 8 -13.42 8.99 -20.08
N LEU A 9 -13.07 8.76 -21.35
CA LEU A 9 -11.75 8.25 -21.72
C LEU A 9 -10.61 9.20 -21.31
N GLU A 10 -10.80 10.51 -21.47
CA GLU A 10 -9.78 11.52 -21.12
C GLU A 10 -9.46 11.49 -19.62
N PHE A 11 -10.49 11.46 -18.77
CA PHE A 11 -10.34 11.35 -17.32
C PHE A 11 -9.64 10.04 -16.94
N CYS A 12 -10.07 8.91 -17.52
CA CYS A 12 -9.44 7.62 -17.29
C CYS A 12 -7.94 7.64 -17.63
N LEU A 13 -7.59 8.17 -18.80
CA LEU A 13 -6.19 8.24 -19.26
C LEU A 13 -5.35 9.13 -18.35
N HIS A 14 -5.87 10.30 -17.97
CA HIS A 14 -5.13 11.21 -17.11
C HIS A 14 -4.88 10.59 -15.72
N LEU A 15 -5.91 10.01 -15.09
CA LEU A 15 -5.76 9.32 -13.81
C LEU A 15 -4.76 8.17 -13.89
N LEU A 16 -4.95 7.25 -14.85
CA LEU A 16 -4.13 6.04 -14.94
C LEU A 16 -2.67 6.35 -15.27
N LEU A 17 -2.40 7.38 -16.08
CA LEU A 17 -1.04 7.84 -16.35
C LEU A 17 -0.37 8.36 -15.08
N LYS A 18 -1.06 9.24 -14.34
CA LYS A 18 -0.55 9.82 -13.10
C LYS A 18 -0.32 8.77 -12.01
N LEU A 19 -1.26 7.83 -11.88
CA LEU A 19 -1.16 6.71 -10.95
C LEU A 19 0.01 5.79 -11.33
N GLY A 20 0.14 5.42 -12.60
CA GLY A 20 1.24 4.57 -13.07
C GLY A 20 2.62 5.19 -12.87
N MET A 21 2.76 6.51 -13.10
CA MET A 21 3.99 7.24 -12.78
C MET A 21 4.30 7.19 -11.27
N ALA A 22 3.29 7.48 -10.43
CA ALA A 22 3.45 7.44 -8.98
C ALA A 22 3.80 6.04 -8.47
N GLU A 23 3.21 4.98 -9.02
CA GLU A 23 3.51 3.59 -8.69
C GLU A 23 4.96 3.22 -9.03
N ASN A 24 5.43 3.62 -10.22
CA ASN A 24 6.81 3.37 -10.62
C ASN A 24 7.81 4.07 -9.67
N ASP A 25 7.62 5.37 -9.44
CA ASP A 25 8.47 6.15 -8.55
C ASP A 25 8.43 5.61 -7.11
N ALA A 26 7.25 5.18 -6.63
CA ALA A 26 7.09 4.56 -5.33
C ALA A 26 7.88 3.26 -5.20
N ALA A 27 7.83 2.40 -6.23
CA ALA A 27 8.60 1.15 -6.24
C ALA A 27 10.10 1.45 -6.20
N VAL A 28 10.59 2.35 -7.06
CA VAL A 28 12.02 2.74 -7.12
C VAL A 28 12.48 3.33 -5.79
N ALA A 29 11.74 4.29 -5.23
CA ALA A 29 12.11 4.94 -3.98
C ALA A 29 12.06 3.98 -2.78
N ALA A 30 11.02 3.14 -2.69
CA ALA A 30 10.87 2.18 -1.61
C ALA A 30 11.95 1.11 -1.67
N TRP A 31 12.22 0.51 -2.84
CA TRP A 31 13.27 -0.51 -2.96
C TRP A 31 14.68 0.08 -2.82
N GLY A 32 14.94 1.26 -3.37
CA GLY A 32 16.19 1.97 -3.14
C GLY A 32 16.44 2.19 -1.65
N SER A 33 15.43 2.62 -0.90
CA SER A 33 15.50 2.77 0.56
C SER A 33 15.69 1.44 1.27
N LYS A 34 14.98 0.38 0.86
CA LYS A 34 15.11 -0.97 1.45
C LYS A 34 16.53 -1.48 1.41
N TYR A 35 17.20 -1.37 0.28
CA TYR A 35 18.58 -1.83 0.14
C TYR A 35 19.61 -0.82 0.64
N HIS A 36 19.24 0.45 0.82
CA HIS A 36 20.08 1.43 1.51
C HIS A 36 20.14 1.17 3.03
N TYR A 37 18.99 1.03 3.68
CA TYR A 37 18.92 0.85 5.14
C TYR A 37 19.04 -0.61 5.59
N ASN A 38 18.69 -1.55 4.71
CA ASN A 38 18.79 -3.00 4.92
C ASN A 38 18.21 -3.50 6.26
N VAL A 39 17.07 -2.93 6.67
CA VAL A 39 16.44 -3.19 7.97
C VAL A 39 15.90 -4.61 8.06
N GLU A 40 16.22 -5.28 9.17
CA GLU A 40 15.77 -6.64 9.49
C GLU A 40 14.26 -6.74 9.71
N ARG A 41 13.70 -7.92 9.41
CA ARG A 41 12.25 -8.19 9.53
C ARG A 41 11.86 -8.70 10.92
N PRO A 42 10.61 -8.47 11.35
CA PRO A 42 10.12 -8.98 12.64
C PRO A 42 10.21 -10.49 12.81
N PHE A 43 10.00 -11.28 11.74
CA PHE A 43 10.04 -12.74 11.80
C PHE A 43 11.39 -13.30 12.25
N ASN A 44 12.48 -12.54 12.07
CA ASN A 44 13.81 -12.93 12.53
C ASN A 44 14.14 -12.28 13.86
N TYR A 45 13.98 -10.95 13.96
CA TYR A 45 14.38 -10.21 15.16
C TYR A 45 13.62 -10.63 16.43
N ILE A 46 12.30 -10.82 16.35
CA ILE A 46 11.46 -11.10 17.52
C ILE A 46 11.78 -12.51 18.08
N PRO A 47 11.82 -13.59 17.29
CA PRO A 47 12.21 -14.91 17.82
C PRO A 47 13.61 -14.96 18.42
N THR A 48 14.56 -14.25 17.83
CA THR A 48 15.95 -14.24 18.33
C THR A 48 16.13 -13.44 19.62
N ASN A 49 15.39 -12.34 19.80
CA ASN A 49 15.71 -11.35 20.85
C ASN A 49 14.59 -11.09 21.87
N ILE A 50 13.34 -11.47 21.59
CA ILE A 50 12.18 -11.05 22.40
C ILE A 50 11.29 -12.24 22.78
N ASN A 51 10.76 -12.97 21.80
CA ASN A 51 9.83 -14.06 22.01
C ASN A 51 10.05 -15.18 20.98
N PRO A 52 10.66 -16.32 21.36
CA PRO A 52 10.98 -17.42 20.45
C PRO A 52 9.74 -18.08 19.81
N ASP A 53 8.55 -17.87 20.38
CA ASP A 53 7.29 -18.43 19.88
C ASP A 53 6.56 -17.50 18.89
N PHE A 54 7.09 -16.30 18.63
CA PHE A 54 6.48 -15.38 17.67
C PHE A 54 6.46 -15.96 16.25
N ARG A 55 5.31 -15.92 15.58
CA ARG A 55 5.14 -16.31 14.18
C ARG A 55 4.33 -15.25 13.44
N THR A 56 4.74 -14.94 12.21
CA THR A 56 3.96 -14.07 11.32
C THR A 56 2.78 -14.85 10.76
N ILE A 57 1.62 -14.21 10.61
CA ILE A 57 0.43 -14.87 10.08
C ILE A 57 0.24 -14.68 8.57
N LEU A 58 1.08 -13.87 7.90
CA LEU A 58 0.96 -13.60 6.48
C LEU A 58 0.92 -14.88 5.66
N GLY A 59 1.89 -15.77 5.88
CA GLY A 59 1.98 -17.03 5.15
C GLY A 59 0.76 -17.93 5.35
N ASN A 60 0.33 -18.08 6.60
CA ASN A 60 -0.85 -18.87 6.94
C ASN A 60 -2.12 -18.31 6.28
N ALA A 61 -2.22 -16.98 6.14
CA ALA A 61 -3.35 -16.32 5.49
C ALA A 61 -3.42 -16.56 3.96
N VAL A 62 -2.35 -17.07 3.34
CA VAL A 62 -2.31 -17.37 1.90
C VAL A 62 -1.88 -18.81 1.61
N GLY A 63 -1.99 -19.71 2.59
CA GLY A 63 -1.72 -21.14 2.44
C GLY A 63 -0.23 -21.49 2.24
N THR A 64 0.69 -20.63 2.67
CA THR A 64 2.14 -20.85 2.59
C THR A 64 2.79 -20.60 3.94
N ASP A 65 2.91 -21.64 4.76
CA ASP A 65 3.43 -21.50 6.13
C ASP A 65 4.75 -20.74 6.19
N ASN A 66 4.84 -19.79 7.12
CA ASN A 66 6.01 -18.96 7.36
C ASN A 66 6.48 -18.09 6.17
N LEU A 67 5.63 -17.83 5.17
CA LEU A 67 5.97 -16.88 4.10
C LEU A 67 6.14 -15.46 4.67
N THR A 68 7.35 -14.95 4.53
CA THR A 68 7.71 -13.55 4.70
C THR A 68 8.27 -13.02 3.38
N PRO A 69 7.95 -11.78 2.95
CA PRO A 69 8.44 -11.28 1.68
C PRO A 69 9.99 -11.17 1.70
N PRO A 70 10.69 -11.69 0.68
CA PRO A 70 12.15 -11.85 0.68
C PRO A 70 12.90 -10.56 0.34
N PHE A 71 12.63 -9.48 1.08
CA PHE A 71 13.28 -8.17 0.93
C PHE A 71 13.28 -7.40 2.27
N PRO A 72 14.20 -6.43 2.47
CA PRO A 72 14.32 -5.68 3.71
C PRO A 72 13.03 -4.96 4.16
N GLY A 73 12.91 -4.71 5.46
CA GLY A 73 11.70 -4.15 6.08
C GLY A 73 11.42 -2.70 5.68
N TYR A 74 12.36 -1.81 5.91
CA TYR A 74 12.10 -0.36 5.88
C TYR A 74 12.33 0.29 4.50
N PRO A 75 11.43 1.15 4.00
CA PRO A 75 10.06 1.37 4.49
C PRO A 75 9.10 0.28 3.99
N SER A 76 7.89 0.21 4.54
CA SER A 76 6.85 -0.70 4.05
C SER A 76 6.41 -0.33 2.63
N GLY A 77 6.54 -1.28 1.69
CA GLY A 77 6.16 -1.09 0.30
C GLY A 77 4.65 -0.89 0.14
N HIS A 78 3.85 -1.74 0.79
CA HIS A 78 2.38 -1.60 0.81
C HIS A 78 1.98 -0.22 1.32
N SER A 79 2.55 0.23 2.44
CA SER A 79 2.27 1.55 3.00
C SER A 79 2.65 2.69 2.05
N THR A 80 3.72 2.53 1.27
CA THR A 80 4.11 3.49 0.22
C THR A 80 3.08 3.53 -0.90
N PHE A 81 2.58 2.38 -1.36
CA PHE A 81 1.49 2.32 -2.34
C PHE A 81 0.15 2.83 -1.78
N GLY A 82 -0.12 2.62 -0.49
CA GLY A 82 -1.26 3.24 0.20
C GLY A 82 -1.14 4.76 0.22
N GLY A 83 0.06 5.30 0.45
CA GLY A 83 0.33 6.73 0.44
C GLY A 83 0.12 7.39 -0.94
N ILE A 84 0.53 6.74 -2.04
CA ILE A 84 0.26 7.26 -3.38
C ILE A 84 -1.24 7.24 -3.67
N ALA A 85 -1.96 6.19 -3.25
CA ALA A 85 -3.39 6.08 -3.47
C ALA A 85 -4.14 7.24 -2.78
N ILE A 86 -3.73 7.61 -1.56
CA ILE A 86 -4.27 8.79 -0.87
C ILE A 86 -4.10 10.04 -1.73
N SER A 87 -2.89 10.32 -2.21
CA SER A 87 -2.64 11.61 -2.87
C SER A 87 -3.20 11.68 -4.29
N VAL A 88 -3.03 10.61 -5.07
CA VAL A 88 -3.50 10.57 -6.46
C VAL A 88 -5.01 10.45 -6.52
N LEU A 89 -5.63 9.55 -5.75
CA LEU A 89 -7.09 9.39 -5.83
C LEU A 89 -7.85 10.58 -5.22
N SER A 90 -7.31 11.23 -4.17
CA SER A 90 -7.92 12.44 -3.63
C SER A 90 -7.91 13.61 -4.60
N GLU A 91 -6.90 13.72 -5.46
CA GLU A 91 -6.86 14.75 -6.51
C GLU A 91 -7.99 14.55 -7.54
N PHE A 92 -8.28 13.30 -7.90
CA PHE A 92 -9.23 13.00 -8.98
C PHE A 92 -10.69 12.82 -8.51
N PHE A 93 -10.90 12.28 -7.30
CA PHE A 93 -12.23 11.96 -6.77
C PHE A 93 -12.58 12.73 -5.49
N GLY A 94 -11.65 13.49 -4.93
CA GLY A 94 -11.78 14.14 -3.63
C GLY A 94 -11.39 13.23 -2.46
N GLU A 95 -10.99 13.84 -1.34
CA GLU A 95 -10.58 13.11 -0.13
C GLU A 95 -11.73 12.30 0.49
N ASN A 96 -12.92 12.90 0.56
CA ASN A 96 -14.11 12.30 1.16
C ASN A 96 -14.95 11.60 0.08
N TYR A 97 -14.51 10.42 -0.34
CA TYR A 97 -15.17 9.62 -1.36
C TYR A 97 -15.56 8.25 -0.79
N THR A 98 -16.86 7.91 -0.86
CA THR A 98 -17.35 6.61 -0.42
C THR A 98 -17.16 5.56 -1.50
N PHE A 99 -16.38 4.52 -1.21
CA PHE A 99 -16.08 3.44 -2.14
C PHE A 99 -16.17 2.07 -1.47
N THR A 100 -16.92 1.15 -2.10
CA THR A 100 -16.87 -0.27 -1.74
C THR A 100 -15.86 -0.99 -2.63
N ASP A 101 -14.75 -1.38 -2.03
CA ASP A 101 -13.76 -2.24 -2.67
C ASP A 101 -14.29 -3.68 -2.78
N ARG A 102 -14.31 -4.17 -4.02
CA ARG A 102 -14.74 -5.52 -4.39
C ARG A 102 -13.64 -6.32 -5.07
N CYS A 103 -12.38 -5.85 -5.05
CA CYS A 103 -11.24 -6.50 -5.72
C CYS A 103 -10.96 -7.93 -5.26
N HIS A 104 -11.48 -8.33 -4.10
CA HIS A 104 -11.35 -9.69 -3.56
C HIS A 104 -12.68 -10.44 -3.43
N TYR A 105 -13.77 -9.90 -3.97
CA TYR A 105 -15.07 -10.54 -3.88
C TYR A 105 -15.08 -11.91 -4.57
N GLY A 106 -15.57 -12.93 -3.87
CA GLY A 106 -15.65 -14.30 -4.38
C GLY A 106 -14.37 -15.12 -4.30
N ARG A 107 -13.31 -14.61 -3.66
CA ARG A 107 -12.11 -15.41 -3.34
C ARG A 107 -12.40 -16.40 -2.22
N ASN A 108 -11.78 -17.57 -2.30
CA ASN A 108 -11.98 -18.68 -1.36
C ASN A 108 -10.76 -18.91 -0.46
N GLU A 109 -9.60 -18.36 -0.83
CA GLU A 109 -8.33 -18.53 -0.13
C GLU A 109 -8.28 -17.72 1.17
N PHE A 110 -9.11 -16.68 1.29
CA PHE A 110 -9.24 -15.81 2.45
C PHE A 110 -10.58 -15.07 2.44
N ILE A 111 -10.89 -14.34 3.51
CA ILE A 111 -12.12 -13.54 3.64
C ILE A 111 -12.12 -12.42 2.58
N GLY A 112 -12.82 -12.65 1.48
CA GLY A 112 -12.98 -11.72 0.36
C GLY A 112 -14.19 -10.77 0.49
N THR A 113 -14.76 -10.61 1.69
CA THR A 113 -15.93 -9.77 1.91
C THR A 113 -15.63 -8.32 1.49
N PRO A 114 -16.46 -7.70 0.63
CA PRO A 114 -16.26 -6.33 0.20
C PRO A 114 -16.17 -5.37 1.38
N ARG A 115 -15.25 -4.42 1.31
CA ARG A 115 -15.02 -3.42 2.36
C ARG A 115 -15.40 -2.05 1.85
N THR A 116 -16.13 -1.28 2.66
CA THR A 116 -16.52 0.09 2.31
C THR A 116 -15.67 1.08 3.09
N TYR A 117 -15.16 2.07 2.37
CA TYR A 117 -14.38 3.18 2.87
C TYR A 117 -15.11 4.49 2.60
N THR A 118 -14.89 5.51 3.42
CA THR A 118 -15.50 6.83 3.30
C THR A 118 -14.50 7.94 2.96
N SER A 119 -13.21 7.63 2.96
CA SER A 119 -12.15 8.54 2.50
C SER A 119 -10.96 7.82 1.90
N MET A 120 -10.18 8.53 1.08
CA MET A 120 -8.95 7.99 0.52
C MET A 120 -7.90 7.72 1.60
N THR A 121 -7.83 8.58 2.63
CA THR A 121 -7.01 8.34 3.83
C THR A 121 -7.33 7.01 4.48
N GLN A 122 -8.62 6.66 4.63
CA GLN A 122 -9.01 5.38 5.22
C GLN A 122 -8.47 4.19 4.40
N ILE A 123 -8.55 4.26 3.06
CA ILE A 123 -8.02 3.22 2.17
C ILE A 123 -6.51 3.05 2.38
N GLY A 124 -5.74 4.13 2.30
CA GLY A 124 -4.29 4.07 2.38
C GLY A 124 -3.76 3.74 3.79
N GLU A 125 -4.39 4.25 4.84
CA GLU A 125 -4.00 3.98 6.23
C GLU A 125 -4.38 2.56 6.66
N GLU A 126 -5.53 2.03 6.25
CA GLU A 126 -5.88 0.63 6.52
C GLU A 126 -4.92 -0.32 5.78
N ASN A 127 -4.57 -0.01 4.53
CA ASN A 127 -3.56 -0.76 3.78
C ASN A 127 -2.22 -0.80 4.54
N ALA A 128 -1.76 0.35 5.04
CA ALA A 128 -0.53 0.43 5.82
C ALA A 128 -0.63 -0.28 7.17
N TYR A 129 -1.74 -0.11 7.88
CA TYR A 129 -1.99 -0.75 9.17
C TYR A 129 -2.00 -2.26 9.05
N SER A 130 -2.58 -2.81 7.97
CA SER A 130 -2.70 -4.27 7.76
C SER A 130 -1.39 -5.02 7.92
N ARG A 131 -0.24 -4.37 7.68
CA ARG A 131 1.08 -5.01 7.73
C ARG A 131 1.56 -5.31 9.16
N ILE A 132 1.02 -4.59 10.15
CA ILE A 132 1.37 -4.72 11.57
C ILE A 132 0.77 -6.00 12.18
N PRO A 133 -0.57 -6.24 12.16
CA PRO A 133 -1.15 -7.47 12.69
C PRO A 133 -0.74 -8.71 11.87
N LEU A 134 -0.35 -8.55 10.61
CA LEU A 134 0.27 -9.63 9.84
C LEU A 134 1.67 -10.02 10.35
N GLY A 135 2.28 -9.20 11.21
CA GLY A 135 3.58 -9.45 11.82
C GLY A 135 4.77 -9.18 10.90
N VAL A 136 4.58 -8.46 9.78
CA VAL A 136 5.62 -8.32 8.74
C VAL A 136 6.30 -6.95 8.69
N HIS A 137 5.73 -5.95 9.35
CA HIS A 137 6.31 -4.62 9.52
C HIS A 137 6.02 -4.07 10.92
N PRO A 138 6.99 -3.42 11.59
CA PRO A 138 6.73 -2.56 12.73
C PRO A 138 6.03 -1.27 12.29
N ARG A 139 5.44 -0.54 13.25
CA ARG A 139 4.65 0.68 12.96
C ARG A 139 5.44 1.76 12.22
N PHE A 140 6.71 1.95 12.56
CA PHE A 140 7.53 3.01 11.95
C PHE A 140 7.78 2.78 10.45
N ASP A 141 7.95 1.53 10.00
CA ASP A 141 8.02 1.17 8.57
C ASP A 141 6.76 1.63 7.83
N CYS A 142 5.59 1.44 8.45
CA CYS A 142 4.30 1.78 7.87
C CYS A 142 4.08 3.30 7.83
N THR A 143 4.36 4.00 8.93
CA THR A 143 4.22 5.46 9.03
C THR A 143 5.09 6.16 7.99
N GLU A 144 6.37 5.77 7.89
CA GLU A 144 7.28 6.37 6.91
C GLU A 144 6.97 5.97 5.48
N GLY A 145 6.48 4.74 5.25
CA GLY A 145 5.97 4.33 3.95
C GLY A 145 4.81 5.22 3.48
N VAL A 146 3.79 5.44 4.32
CA VAL A 146 2.67 6.34 3.98
C VAL A 146 3.17 7.76 3.70
N ARG A 147 4.08 8.29 4.53
CA ARG A 147 4.64 9.63 4.33
C ARG A 147 5.37 9.75 2.98
N LEU A 148 6.23 8.78 2.66
CA LEU A 148 6.95 8.71 1.39
C LEU A 148 5.97 8.64 0.21
N GLY A 149 5.01 7.72 0.26
CA GLY A 149 4.00 7.55 -0.77
C GLY A 149 3.17 8.81 -1.02
N LYS A 150 2.75 9.50 0.05
CA LYS A 150 2.02 10.77 -0.08
C LYS A 150 2.86 11.83 -0.81
N GLN A 151 4.16 11.91 -0.51
CA GLN A 151 5.04 12.87 -1.20
C GLN A 151 5.21 12.53 -2.68
N ILE A 152 5.40 11.25 -3.01
CA ILE A 152 5.53 10.79 -4.41
C ILE A 152 4.24 11.06 -5.18
N GLY A 153 3.09 10.70 -4.62
CA GLY A 153 1.79 10.95 -5.25
C GLY A 153 1.54 12.43 -5.52
N LYS A 154 1.87 13.32 -4.55
CA LYS A 154 1.81 14.78 -4.74
C LYS A 154 2.70 15.27 -5.89
N ASN A 155 3.90 14.73 -6.02
CA ASN A 155 4.81 15.09 -7.10
C ASN A 155 4.28 14.62 -8.46
N ALA A 156 3.73 13.40 -8.53
CA ALA A 156 3.15 12.85 -9.75
C ALA A 156 1.95 13.69 -10.24
N VAL A 157 1.02 14.05 -9.35
CA VAL A 157 -0.12 14.89 -9.72
C VAL A 157 0.30 16.29 -10.16
N ALA A 158 1.31 16.88 -9.51
CA ALA A 158 1.85 18.20 -9.88
C ALA A 158 2.65 18.22 -11.20
N TYR A 159 3.09 17.07 -11.70
CA TYR A 159 3.90 17.01 -12.92
C TYR A 159 3.12 17.45 -14.16
N ASN A 160 3.53 18.54 -14.81
CA ASN A 160 2.84 19.02 -16.02
C ASN A 160 3.14 18.10 -17.21
N LEU A 161 2.11 17.37 -17.67
CA LEU A 161 2.18 16.58 -18.90
C LEU A 161 2.29 17.53 -20.09
N LYS A 162 3.37 17.42 -20.85
CA LYS A 162 3.53 18.16 -22.11
C LYS A 162 2.80 17.39 -23.22
N LYS A 163 2.02 18.13 -24.01
CA LYS A 163 1.39 17.61 -25.23
C LYS A 163 2.43 17.41 -26.33
#